data_AF-W4G508-F1
#
_entry.id   AF-W4G508-F1
#
_cell.length_a   1.000
_cell.length_b   1.000
_cell.length_c   1.000
_cell.angle_alpha   90.00
_cell.angle_beta   90.00
_cell.angle_gamma   90.00
#
_symmetry.space_group_name_H-M   'P 1'
#
loop_
_entity.id
_entity.type
_entity.pdbx_description
1 polymer ?
#
loop_
_entity_poly.entity_id
_entity_poly.type
_entity_poly.pdbx_seq_one_letter_code
_entity_poly.pdbx_strand_id
1 'polypeptide(L)' 'MVAFETLGEEKLSDVFLTLQAVMRLVLEHHGGNGFKLPHLHKDAMKRAGTLMENVSCPVSVLFAAHRFLQQ' A
#
# COMPACT_ATOMS: atom_id res chain seq x y z
N MET A 1 22.34 -9.39 0.44
CA MET A 1 21.07 -9.00 -0.20
C MET A 1 20.31 -10.29 -0.57
N VAL A 2 19.85 -11.05 0.43
CA VAL A 2 19.35 -12.42 0.16
C VAL A 2 17.83 -12.48 0.17
N ALA A 3 17.18 -11.67 1.02
CA ALA A 3 15.72 -11.69 1.21
C ALA A 3 14.92 -11.44 -0.08
N PHE A 4 15.28 -10.42 -0.86
CA PHE A 4 14.59 -10.11 -2.12
C PHE A 4 14.72 -11.25 -3.14
N GLU A 5 15.93 -11.78 -3.31
CA GLU A 5 16.24 -12.86 -4.25
C GLU A 5 15.63 -14.21 -3.83
N THR A 6 15.40 -14.42 -2.53
CA THR A 6 14.76 -15.64 -2.00
C THR A 6 13.24 -15.64 -2.05
N LEU A 7 12.61 -14.47 -2.26
CA LEU A 7 11.16 -14.39 -2.32
C LEU A 7 10.69 -14.66 -3.75
N GLY A 8 9.69 -15.55 -3.90
CA GLY A 8 9.04 -15.76 -5.19
C GLY A 8 8.28 -14.53 -5.66
N GLU A 9 8.08 -14.41 -6.98
CA GLU A 9 7.42 -13.27 -7.64
C GLU A 9 6.05 -12.95 -7.03
N GLU A 10 5.24 -13.97 -6.75
CA GLU A 10 3.94 -13.80 -6.11
C GLU A 10 4.06 -13.13 -4.73
N LYS A 11 5.04 -13.55 -3.93
CA LYS A 11 5.25 -13.02 -2.59
C LYS A 11 5.77 -11.59 -2.65
N LEU A 12 6.66 -11.28 -3.60
CA LEU A 12 7.14 -9.93 -3.85
C LEU A 12 5.98 -9.00 -4.24
N SER A 13 5.08 -9.48 -5.11
CA SER A 13 3.89 -8.73 -5.54
C SER A 13 2.95 -8.44 -4.36
N ASP A 14 2.70 -9.43 -3.50
CA ASP A 14 1.90 -9.27 -2.29
C ASP A 14 2.50 -8.27 -1.30
N VAL A 15 3.83 -8.28 -1.15
CA VAL A 15 4.56 -7.32 -0.31
C VAL A 15 4.45 -5.92 -0.91
N PHE A 16 4.63 -5.77 -2.22
CA PHE A 16 4.54 -4.49 -2.90
C PHE A 16 3.17 -3.84 -2.74
N LEU A 17 2.08 -4.60 -2.95
CA LEU A 17 0.71 -4.10 -2.70
C LEU A 17 0.49 -3.67 -1.25
N THR A 18 1.08 -4.37 -0.30
CA THR A 18 1.00 -4.00 1.13
C THR A 18 1.73 -2.69 1.38
N LEU A 19 2.93 -2.52 0.84
CA LEU A 19 3.70 -1.28 0.96
C LEU A 19 2.97 -0.10 0.32
N GLN A 20 2.34 -0.27 -0.84
CA GLN A 20 1.52 0.78 -1.45
C GLN A 20 0.34 1.19 -0.55
N ALA A 21 -0.33 0.24 0.10
CA ALA A 21 -1.42 0.53 1.03
C ALA A 21 -0.92 1.29 2.26
N VAL A 22 0.26 0.92 2.77
CA VAL A 22 0.94 1.66 3.85
C VAL A 22 1.25 3.08 3.42
N MET A 23 1.82 3.30 2.23
CA MET A 23 2.13 4.64 1.74
C MET A 23 0.89 5.53 1.63
N ARG A 24 -0.24 4.95 1.18
CA ARG A 24 -1.51 5.66 1.20
C ARG A 24 -1.92 6.07 2.62
N LEU A 25 -1.81 5.18 3.60
CA LEU A 25 -2.14 5.50 5.00
C LEU A 25 -1.22 6.55 5.60
N VAL A 26 0.07 6.52 5.26
CA VAL A 26 1.04 7.56 5.66
C VAL A 26 0.59 8.93 5.15
N LEU A 27 0.12 9.02 3.90
CA LEU A 27 -0.44 10.27 3.36
C LEU A 27 -1.72 10.69 4.10
N GLU A 28 -2.63 9.75 4.37
CA GLU A 28 -3.88 10.01 5.11
C GLU A 28 -3.64 10.47 6.56
N HIS A 29 -2.51 10.09 7.16
CA HIS A 29 -2.15 10.39 8.55
C HIS A 29 -1.01 11.41 8.68
N HIS A 30 -0.80 12.24 7.65
CA HIS A 30 0.16 13.34 7.68
C HIS A 30 1.60 12.91 8.05
N GLY A 31 2.03 11.74 7.57
CA GLY A 31 3.35 11.19 7.86
C GLY A 31 3.42 10.32 9.13
N GLY A 32 2.38 10.30 9.96
CA GLY A 32 2.29 9.45 11.14
C GLY A 32 2.15 7.96 10.80
N ASN A 33 2.50 7.08 11.75
CA ASN A 33 2.44 5.61 11.60
C ASN A 33 1.50 4.94 12.62
N GLY A 34 0.72 5.73 13.38
CA GLY A 34 -0.23 5.24 14.39
C GLY A 34 -1.51 4.62 13.83
N PHE A 35 -1.47 4.10 12.60
CA PHE A 35 -2.62 3.52 11.91
C PHE A 35 -2.62 1.99 11.99
N LYS A 36 -3.81 1.41 11.86
CA LYS A 36 -3.95 -0.06 11.72
C LYS A 36 -3.69 -0.46 10.28
N LEU A 37 -2.92 -1.53 10.09
CA LEU A 37 -2.68 -2.08 8.76
C LEU A 37 -3.96 -2.78 8.25
N PRO A 38 -4.45 -2.43 7.05
CA PRO A 38 -5.62 -3.06 6.47
C PRO A 38 -5.27 -4.46 5.96
N HIS A 39 -6.13 -5.43 6.24
CA HIS A 39 -6.08 -6.72 5.56
C HIS A 39 -6.62 -6.56 4.14
N LEU A 40 -5.72 -6.60 3.15
CA LEU A 40 -6.08 -6.46 1.73
C LEU A 40 -6.70 -7.74 1.12
N HIS A 41 -6.88 -8.82 1.89
CA HIS A 41 -7.45 -10.09 1.40
C HIS A 41 -6.85 -10.60 0.08
N LYS A 42 -5.53 -10.42 -0.11
CA LYS A 42 -4.83 -10.68 -1.38
C LYS A 42 -5.06 -12.08 -1.93
N ASP A 43 -5.00 -13.10 -1.07
CA ASP A 43 -5.24 -14.49 -1.49
C ASP A 43 -6.68 -14.76 -1.92
N ALA A 44 -7.65 -14.08 -1.31
CA ALA A 44 -9.04 -14.18 -1.75
C ALA A 44 -9.24 -13.49 -3.11
N MET A 45 -8.65 -12.31 -3.31
CA MET A 45 -8.74 -11.58 -4.58
C MET A 45 -8.01 -12.28 -5.73
N LYS A 46 -6.84 -12.89 -5.45
CA LYS A 46 -6.13 -13.75 -6.43
C LYS A 46 -6.99 -14.92 -6.87
N ARG A 47 -7.60 -15.65 -5.93
CA ARG A 47 -8.52 -16.76 -6.25
C ARG A 47 -9.74 -16.32 -7.05
N ALA A 48 -10.22 -15.10 -6.84
CA ALA A 48 -11.33 -14.52 -7.60
C ALA A 48 -10.90 -13.93 -8.96
N GLY A 49 -9.60 -13.83 -9.25
CA GLY A 49 -9.09 -13.18 -10.47
C GLY A 49 -9.27 -11.65 -10.47
N THR A 50 -9.45 -11.04 -9.29
CA THR A 50 -9.75 -9.60 -9.14
C THR A 50 -8.68 -8.85 -8.35
N LEU A 51 -7.48 -9.44 -8.17
CA LEU A 51 -6.38 -8.74 -7.50
C LEU A 51 -5.94 -7.54 -8.35
N MET A 52 -5.95 -6.35 -7.73
CA MET A 52 -5.45 -5.13 -8.38
C MET A 52 -3.91 -5.16 -8.51
N GLU A 53 -3.39 -4.57 -9.59
CA GLU A 53 -1.95 -4.41 -9.79
C GLU A 53 -1.35 -3.34 -8.86
N ASN A 54 -2.12 -2.30 -8.55
CA ASN A 54 -1.71 -1.23 -7.64
C ASN A 54 -2.84 -0.76 -6.73
N VAL A 55 -2.49 -0.29 -5.54
CA VAL A 55 -3.43 0.37 -4.63
C VAL A 55 -3.77 1.76 -5.17
N SER A 56 -5.07 2.03 -5.36
CA SER A 56 -5.54 3.36 -5.73
C SER A 56 -5.35 4.36 -4.58
N CYS A 57 -4.82 5.54 -4.89
CA CYS A 57 -4.72 6.68 -3.98
C CYS A 57 -5.60 7.82 -4.49
N PRO A 58 -6.67 8.21 -3.77
CA PRO A 58 -7.50 9.34 -4.19
C PRO A 58 -6.70 10.64 -4.25
N VAL A 59 -6.92 11.43 -5.32
CA VAL A 59 -6.22 12.73 -5.52
C VAL A 59 -6.47 13.70 -4.35
N SER A 60 -7.63 13.61 -3.70
CA SER A 60 -7.94 14.39 -2.51
C SER A 60 -6.98 14.13 -1.35
N VAL A 61 -6.53 12.88 -1.16
CA VAL A 61 -5.54 12.51 -0.13
C VAL A 61 -4.20 13.15 -0.44
N LEU A 62 -3.77 13.10 -1.71
CA LEU A 62 -2.53 13.74 -2.15
C LEU A 62 -2.56 15.26 -1.90
N PHE A 63 -3.65 15.94 -2.27
CA PHE A 63 -3.79 17.37 -2.04
C PHE A 63 -3.83 17.73 -0.55
N ALA A 64 -4.51 16.94 0.29
CA ALA A 64 -4.52 17.15 1.74
C ALA A 64 -3.11 17.02 2.33
N ALA A 65 -2.36 15.99 1.94
CA ALA A 65 -0.97 15.80 2.37
C ALA A 65 -0.06 16.94 1.90
N HIS A 66 -0.19 17.37 0.63
CA HIS A 66 0.59 18.48 0.09
C HIS A 66 0.31 19.79 0.85
N ARG A 67 -0.96 20.09 1.12
CA ARG A 67 -1.37 21.27 1.89
C ARG A 67 -0.86 21.23 3.33
N PHE A 68 -0.76 20.06 3.95
CA PHE A 68 -0.19 19.92 5.29
C PHE A 68 1.30 20.31 5.33
N LEU A 69 2.07 19.95 4.30
CA LEU A 69 3.50 20.29 4.21
C LEU A 69 3.79 21.77 3.92
N GLN A 70 2.79 22.54 3.51
CA GLN A 70 2.92 23.98 3.19
C GLN A 70 2.55 24.90 4.37
N GLN A 71 2.15 24.34 5.51
CA GLN A 71 1.84 25.07 6.75
C GLN A 71 3.07 25.12 7.66
#